data_AF-A0A0J5FN67-F1
#
_entry.id   AF-A0A0J5FN67-F1
#
_cell.length_a   1.000
_cell.length_b   1.000
_cell.length_c   1.000
_cell.angle_alpha   90.00
_cell.angle_beta   90.00
_cell.angle_gamma   90.00
#
_symmetry.space_group_name_H-M   'P 1'
#
loop_
_entity.id
_entity.type
_entity.pdbx_description
1 polymer ?
#
loop_
_entity_poly.entity_id
_entity_poly.type
_entity_poly.pdbx_seq_one_letter_code
_entity_poly.pdbx_strand_id
1 'polypeptide(L)'
;MSQGNHNAKSRPIDVIRAVKQSAANHWQLLLPACGIDVPLKGKHGACPICGGTDRFHFIDDNHHGDWHCRQCDEPNHGDGLDLVARTKGITVYAAAKLVAEVLVMPLPDLKTVEKQPRAAKPIAERIAALIASTVTGESQYLTKKGLKCPNQRLLKDGSLLLVTQTLDGTITGAQIIKPNGEKRLVSGTQKKGSFTPLSQITGTPDTFIITEGYATALTVRQLHKGVVLAAIDESNLLTVAELVRTQWPSEKIIIAADNDWHEHGERDKNGRLKKNVGKIAAENTAIAINGWVTLPPTALKADWDDYRQKYGIESAKQAFNNGLYQAGEKTRMETEAVVLQEAKPKKASNNLAQMAASQRGALLVERYGKVAVNPESETVYHYNGAIWQTVPDSELCRAMVAIFDQYETPY
;
A
#
# COMPACT_ATOMS: atom_id res chain seq x y z
N MET A 1 12.03 -0.28 -64.14
CA MET A 1 11.04 -0.66 -63.11
C MET A 1 11.77 -1.35 -61.98
N SER A 2 11.93 -0.68 -60.85
CA SER A 2 12.25 -1.30 -59.55
C SER A 2 11.95 -0.23 -58.49
N GLN A 3 10.69 -0.15 -58.06
CA GLN A 3 10.31 0.68 -56.93
C GLN A 3 10.48 -0.15 -55.65
N GLY A 4 11.43 0.26 -54.82
CA GLY A 4 11.61 -0.25 -53.47
C GLY A 4 10.45 0.21 -52.58
N ASN A 5 9.76 -0.73 -51.96
CA ASN A 5 8.70 -0.45 -51.01
C ASN A 5 9.27 -0.49 -49.58
N HIS A 6 9.78 0.64 -49.12
CA HIS A 6 10.15 0.85 -47.71
C HIS A 6 8.87 1.01 -46.88
N ASN A 7 8.41 -0.06 -46.25
CA ASN A 7 7.33 0.00 -45.26
C ASN A 7 7.88 0.55 -43.93
N ALA A 8 7.95 1.88 -43.82
CA ALA A 8 8.41 2.57 -42.62
C ALA A 8 7.34 2.46 -41.51
N LYS A 9 7.67 1.73 -40.43
CA LYS A 9 6.85 1.66 -39.22
C LYS A 9 6.74 3.07 -38.59
N SER A 10 5.56 3.68 -38.58
CA SER A 10 5.31 4.94 -37.88
C SER A 10 5.18 4.69 -36.36
N ARG A 11 5.83 5.51 -35.53
CA ARG A 11 5.71 5.42 -34.07
C ARG A 11 4.46 6.19 -33.61
N PRO A 12 3.84 5.84 -32.46
CA PRO A 12 2.67 6.57 -31.93
C PRO A 12 2.88 8.09 -31.82
N ILE A 13 4.11 8.53 -31.53
CA ILE A 13 4.47 9.94 -31.47
C ILE A 13 4.41 10.65 -32.83
N ASP A 14 4.69 9.93 -33.92
CA ASP A 14 4.66 10.47 -35.28
C ASP A 14 3.21 10.74 -35.71
N VAL A 15 2.28 9.87 -35.29
CA VAL A 15 0.84 10.06 -35.55
C VAL A 15 0.24 11.17 -34.72
N ILE A 16 0.59 11.26 -33.43
CA ILE A 16 0.19 12.41 -32.61
C ILE A 16 0.68 13.71 -33.24
N ARG A 17 1.93 13.75 -33.73
CA ARG A 17 2.49 14.94 -34.38
C ARG A 17 1.77 15.27 -35.68
N ALA A 18 1.52 14.28 -36.54
CA ALA A 18 0.81 14.46 -37.81
C ALA A 18 -0.62 14.99 -37.57
N VAL A 19 -1.35 14.43 -36.61
CA VAL A 19 -2.70 14.88 -36.27
C VAL A 19 -2.66 16.29 -35.70
N LYS A 20 -1.72 16.63 -34.80
CA LYS A 20 -1.58 18.01 -34.30
C LYS A 20 -1.31 19.00 -35.43
N GLN A 21 -0.46 18.65 -36.39
CA GLN A 21 -0.16 19.50 -37.54
C GLN A 21 -1.39 19.71 -38.43
N SER A 22 -2.19 18.66 -38.68
CA SER A 22 -3.36 18.76 -39.54
C SER A 22 -4.61 19.31 -38.85
N ALA A 23 -4.68 19.20 -37.53
CA ALA A 23 -5.74 19.84 -36.73
C ALA A 23 -5.48 21.33 -36.49
N ALA A 24 -4.26 21.82 -36.75
CA ALA A 24 -3.89 23.20 -36.53
C ALA A 24 -4.86 24.15 -37.26
N ASN A 25 -5.30 25.21 -36.57
CA ASN A 25 -6.31 26.19 -37.04
C ASN A 25 -7.77 25.69 -37.10
N HIS A 26 -8.04 24.42 -36.79
CA HIS A 26 -9.38 23.84 -36.95
C HIS A 26 -10.06 23.47 -35.62
N TRP A 27 -9.43 23.72 -34.48
CA TRP A 27 -9.88 23.24 -33.16
C TRP A 27 -11.26 23.75 -32.73
N GLN A 28 -11.63 25.00 -33.07
CA GLN A 28 -12.97 25.53 -32.82
C GLN A 28 -14.10 24.70 -33.47
N LEU A 29 -13.80 24.00 -34.58
CA LEU A 29 -14.73 23.12 -35.30
C LEU A 29 -14.55 21.64 -34.89
N LEU A 30 -13.31 21.20 -34.68
CA LEU A 30 -12.98 19.82 -34.37
C LEU A 30 -13.45 19.40 -32.97
N LEU A 31 -13.37 20.29 -31.98
CA LEU A 31 -13.76 19.98 -30.60
C LEU A 31 -15.26 19.65 -30.49
N PRO A 32 -16.19 20.47 -31.04
CA PRO A 32 -17.61 20.10 -31.10
C PRO A 32 -17.88 18.81 -31.87
N ALA A 33 -17.18 18.56 -32.98
CA ALA A 33 -17.29 17.32 -33.74
C ALA A 33 -16.81 16.08 -32.95
N CYS A 34 -15.91 16.28 -31.97
CA CYS A 34 -15.51 15.27 -31.00
C CYS A 34 -16.50 15.17 -29.81
N GLY A 35 -17.60 15.94 -29.81
CA GLY A 35 -18.57 16.00 -28.71
C GLY A 35 -18.07 16.80 -27.50
N ILE A 36 -17.26 17.83 -27.72
CA ILE A 36 -16.70 18.70 -26.69
C ILE A 36 -17.06 20.14 -27.00
N ASP A 37 -17.97 20.69 -26.20
CA ASP A 37 -18.39 22.08 -26.34
C ASP A 37 -17.35 23.02 -25.75
N VAL A 38 -16.93 24.01 -26.54
CA VAL A 38 -16.01 25.06 -26.09
C VAL A 38 -16.56 26.44 -26.46
N PRO A 39 -16.31 27.48 -25.64
CA PRO A 39 -16.66 28.84 -26.01
C PRO A 39 -15.90 29.30 -27.27
N LEU A 40 -16.37 30.39 -27.88
CA LEU A 40 -15.66 31.03 -28.99
C LEU A 40 -14.24 31.44 -28.58
N LYS A 41 -13.30 31.42 -29.52
CA LYS A 41 -11.91 31.86 -29.31
C LYS A 41 -11.86 33.19 -28.56
N GLY A 42 -11.03 33.23 -27.53
CA GLY A 42 -10.85 34.39 -26.66
C GLY A 42 -11.97 34.60 -25.63
N LYS A 43 -12.97 33.71 -25.54
CA LYS A 43 -14.08 33.81 -24.57
C LYS A 43 -13.96 32.79 -23.45
N HIS A 44 -14.58 33.14 -22.32
CA HIS A 44 -14.75 32.27 -21.18
C HIS A 44 -16.06 31.48 -21.27
N GLY A 45 -16.11 30.30 -20.65
CA GLY A 45 -17.29 29.46 -20.62
C GLY A 45 -17.18 28.26 -19.68
N ALA A 46 -18.10 27.32 -19.86
CA ALA A 46 -18.14 26.10 -19.08
C ALA A 46 -16.93 25.20 -19.39
N CYS A 47 -16.41 24.53 -18.36
CA CYS A 47 -15.26 23.64 -18.51
C CYS A 47 -15.71 22.21 -18.87
N PRO A 48 -15.26 21.65 -20.01
CA PRO A 48 -15.59 20.27 -20.38
C PRO A 48 -15.01 19.22 -19.43
N ILE A 49 -13.96 19.57 -18.68
CA ILE A 49 -13.23 18.64 -17.80
C ILE A 49 -13.85 18.62 -16.40
N CYS A 50 -14.02 19.78 -15.75
CA CYS A 50 -14.46 19.86 -14.36
C CYS A 50 -15.92 20.28 -14.18
N GLY A 51 -16.64 20.62 -15.26
CA GLY A 51 -18.03 21.07 -15.22
C GLY A 51 -18.25 22.47 -14.61
N GLY A 52 -17.18 23.24 -14.38
CA GLY A 52 -17.29 24.64 -13.94
C GLY A 52 -18.00 25.51 -14.99
N THR A 53 -18.59 26.64 -14.59
CA THR A 53 -19.51 27.42 -15.46
C THR A 53 -18.86 28.54 -16.27
N ASP A 54 -17.80 29.20 -15.76
CA ASP A 54 -17.22 30.41 -16.38
C ASP A 54 -15.67 30.49 -16.31
N ARG A 55 -15.01 29.44 -15.80
CA ARG A 55 -13.57 29.44 -15.50
C ARG A 55 -12.70 28.87 -16.59
N PHE A 56 -13.29 28.29 -17.62
CA PHE A 56 -12.59 27.77 -18.79
C PHE A 56 -12.43 28.88 -19.83
N HIS A 57 -11.25 28.97 -20.43
CA HIS A 57 -10.91 29.92 -21.47
C HIS A 57 -10.35 29.16 -22.67
N PHE A 58 -11.03 29.27 -23.82
CA PHE A 58 -10.51 28.78 -25.08
C PHE A 58 -9.68 29.89 -25.73
N ILE A 59 -8.36 29.76 -25.67
CA ILE A 59 -7.40 30.80 -26.06
C ILE A 59 -7.06 30.64 -27.54
N ASP A 60 -6.63 29.45 -27.93
CA ASP A 60 -6.23 29.04 -29.29
C ASP A 60 -5.41 30.10 -30.08
N ASP A 61 -4.52 30.80 -29.39
CA ASP A 61 -3.67 31.84 -30.01
C ASP A 61 -2.55 31.25 -30.85
N ASN A 62 -2.08 30.03 -30.50
CA ASN A 62 -1.05 29.33 -31.28
C ASN A 62 -1.64 28.34 -32.28
N HIS A 63 -2.96 28.37 -32.52
CA HIS A 63 -3.67 27.49 -33.45
C HIS A 63 -3.61 26.00 -33.09
N HIS A 64 -3.26 25.66 -31.85
CA HIS A 64 -3.15 24.29 -31.34
C HIS A 64 -4.35 23.85 -30.49
N GLY A 65 -5.39 24.67 -30.38
CA GLY A 65 -6.54 24.44 -29.52
C GLY A 65 -6.25 24.78 -28.06
N ASP A 66 -5.38 25.76 -27.83
CA ASP A 66 -4.89 26.11 -26.50
C ASP A 66 -6.04 26.53 -25.57
N TRP A 67 -6.01 26.00 -24.35
CA TRP A 67 -7.03 26.28 -23.36
C TRP A 67 -6.44 26.37 -21.97
N HIS A 68 -7.15 27.05 -21.08
CA HIS A 68 -6.82 27.13 -19.67
C HIS A 68 -8.09 27.11 -18.80
N CYS A 69 -8.02 26.42 -17.67
CA CYS A 69 -9.09 26.39 -16.67
C CYS A 69 -8.52 26.74 -15.29
N ARG A 70 -9.13 27.71 -14.62
CA ARG A 70 -8.70 28.14 -13.27
C ARG A 70 -9.06 27.16 -12.14
N GLN A 71 -9.78 26.08 -12.42
CA GLN A 71 -10.27 25.12 -11.43
C GLN A 71 -9.70 23.71 -11.59
N CYS A 72 -9.34 23.30 -12.81
CA CYS A 72 -8.82 21.96 -13.03
C CYS A 72 -7.51 21.73 -12.28
N ASP A 73 -7.27 20.48 -11.86
CA ASP A 73 -5.97 20.05 -11.33
C ASP A 73 -4.86 20.23 -12.38
N GLU A 74 -3.63 20.39 -11.91
CA GLU A 74 -2.45 20.53 -12.78
C GLU A 74 -2.19 19.27 -13.65
N PRO A 75 -1.88 19.42 -14.95
CA PRO A 75 -1.83 20.69 -15.67
C PRO A 75 -3.24 21.24 -15.88
N ASN A 76 -3.48 22.51 -15.59
CA ASN A 76 -4.79 23.15 -15.71
C ASN A 76 -4.95 23.92 -17.04
N HIS A 77 -4.06 23.65 -17.99
CA HIS A 77 -3.99 24.16 -19.35
C HIS A 77 -3.48 23.04 -20.28
N GLY A 78 -3.66 23.22 -21.58
CA GLY A 78 -3.20 22.25 -22.57
C GLY A 78 -3.55 22.68 -23.99
N ASP A 79 -3.30 21.78 -24.94
CA ASP A 79 -3.72 21.93 -26.33
C ASP A 79 -5.05 21.21 -26.60
N GLY A 80 -5.57 21.34 -27.82
CA GLY A 80 -6.86 20.76 -28.20
C GLY A 80 -6.88 19.23 -28.09
N LEU A 81 -5.72 18.57 -28.29
CA LEU A 81 -5.64 17.12 -28.17
C LEU A 81 -5.66 16.68 -26.71
N ASP A 82 -4.98 17.42 -25.84
CA ASP A 82 -5.06 17.24 -24.38
C ASP A 82 -6.50 17.42 -23.87
N LEU A 83 -7.22 18.41 -24.40
CA LEU A 83 -8.62 18.65 -24.06
C LEU A 83 -9.51 17.45 -24.40
N VAL A 84 -9.34 16.86 -25.59
CA VAL A 84 -10.06 15.64 -26.00
C VAL A 84 -9.73 14.47 -25.08
N ALA A 85 -8.45 14.26 -24.81
CA ALA A 85 -7.99 13.16 -23.97
C ALA A 85 -8.58 13.23 -22.56
N ARG A 86 -8.56 14.42 -21.94
CA ARG A 86 -9.00 14.62 -20.55
C ARG A 86 -10.51 14.63 -20.40
N THR A 87 -11.23 15.25 -21.32
CA THR A 87 -12.69 15.27 -21.30
C THR A 87 -13.27 13.85 -21.43
N LYS A 88 -12.62 12.97 -22.20
CA LYS A 88 -13.07 11.59 -22.43
C LYS A 88 -12.39 10.53 -21.55
N GLY A 89 -11.40 10.89 -20.73
CA GLY A 89 -10.65 9.94 -19.89
C GLY A 89 -9.83 8.92 -20.69
N ILE A 90 -9.30 9.30 -21.85
CA ILE A 90 -8.54 8.42 -22.77
C ILE A 90 -7.08 8.88 -22.93
N THR A 91 -6.24 8.01 -23.50
CA THR A 91 -4.85 8.39 -23.83
C THR A 91 -4.78 9.43 -24.95
N VAL A 92 -3.75 10.27 -24.97
CA VAL A 92 -3.48 11.26 -26.04
C VAL A 92 -3.42 10.61 -27.43
N TYR A 93 -2.91 9.38 -27.53
CA TYR A 93 -2.88 8.64 -28.78
C TYR A 93 -4.29 8.20 -29.24
N ALA A 94 -5.15 7.77 -28.31
CA ALA A 94 -6.54 7.46 -28.62
C ALA A 94 -7.32 8.72 -29.02
N ALA A 95 -7.07 9.85 -28.35
CA ALA A 95 -7.61 11.15 -28.75
C ALA A 95 -7.15 11.54 -30.17
N ALA A 96 -5.89 11.26 -30.54
CA ALA A 96 -5.38 11.57 -31.87
C ALA A 96 -6.10 10.79 -32.96
N LYS A 97 -6.48 9.53 -32.69
CA LYS A 97 -7.28 8.73 -33.61
C LYS A 97 -8.67 9.31 -33.82
N LEU A 98 -9.36 9.69 -32.74
CA LEU A 98 -10.69 10.31 -32.83
C LEU A 98 -10.64 11.61 -33.65
N VAL A 99 -9.65 12.47 -33.40
CA VAL A 99 -9.50 13.72 -34.17
C VAL A 99 -9.15 13.44 -35.63
N ALA A 100 -8.35 12.42 -35.92
CA ALA A 100 -8.03 12.05 -37.30
C ALA A 100 -9.24 11.50 -38.08
N GLU A 101 -10.12 10.75 -37.41
CA GLU A 101 -11.40 10.29 -37.98
C GLU A 101 -12.29 11.47 -38.36
N VAL A 102 -12.40 12.47 -37.47
CA VAL A 102 -13.13 13.71 -37.74
C VAL A 102 -12.50 14.51 -38.88
N LEU A 103 -11.16 14.54 -38.97
CA LEU A 103 -10.41 15.19 -40.05
C LEU A 103 -10.49 14.43 -41.38
N VAL A 104 -11.05 13.23 -41.42
CA VAL A 104 -11.02 12.31 -42.57
C VAL A 104 -9.57 12.11 -43.07
N MET A 105 -8.61 12.16 -42.14
CA MET A 105 -7.20 12.02 -42.44
C MET A 105 -6.88 10.53 -42.62
N PRO A 106 -6.24 10.12 -43.73
CA PRO A 106 -5.71 8.77 -43.86
C PRO A 106 -4.57 8.62 -42.84
N LEU A 107 -4.88 7.98 -41.72
CA LEU A 107 -3.85 7.58 -40.79
C LEU A 107 -3.06 6.43 -41.42
N PRO A 108 -1.71 6.45 -41.37
CA PRO A 108 -0.94 5.26 -41.70
C PRO A 108 -1.47 4.13 -40.83
N ASP A 109 -1.61 2.94 -41.43
CA ASP A 109 -1.92 1.70 -40.72
C ASP A 109 -0.82 1.46 -39.70
N LEU A 110 -0.95 2.09 -38.55
CA LEU A 110 -0.52 1.51 -37.30
C LEU A 110 -1.36 0.26 -37.24
N LYS A 111 -0.81 -0.84 -37.76
CA LYS A 111 -0.99 -2.13 -37.10
C LYS A 111 -0.88 -1.75 -35.65
N THR A 112 -2.02 -1.77 -34.98
CA THR A 112 -2.08 -1.61 -33.56
C THR A 112 -0.87 -2.39 -33.10
N VAL A 113 0.02 -1.77 -32.35
CA VAL A 113 0.77 -2.59 -31.41
C VAL A 113 -0.26 -3.05 -30.35
N GLU A 114 -1.40 -3.65 -30.76
CA GLU A 114 -1.59 -5.04 -30.45
C GLU A 114 -0.21 -5.61 -30.58
N LYS A 115 0.42 -5.84 -29.44
CA LYS A 115 1.44 -6.86 -29.40
C LYS A 115 0.79 -8.02 -30.14
N GLN A 116 1.10 -8.20 -31.43
CA GLN A 116 1.08 -9.53 -31.99
C GLN A 116 1.85 -10.28 -30.93
N PRO A 117 1.21 -11.18 -30.16
CA PRO A 117 1.96 -12.03 -29.29
C PRO A 117 2.88 -12.71 -30.28
N ARG A 118 4.16 -12.35 -30.26
CA ARG A 118 5.19 -12.98 -31.08
C ARG A 118 5.31 -14.38 -30.51
N ALA A 119 4.30 -15.24 -30.74
CA ALA A 119 3.77 -16.23 -29.80
C ALA A 119 4.67 -16.32 -28.59
N ALA A 120 4.57 -15.30 -27.71
CA ALA A 120 5.54 -15.19 -26.64
C ALA A 120 5.26 -16.42 -25.82
N LYS A 121 6.22 -17.36 -25.76
CA LYS A 121 6.07 -18.61 -25.03
C LYS A 121 5.31 -18.29 -23.73
N PRO A 122 4.24 -19.03 -23.39
CA PRO A 122 3.46 -18.80 -22.19
C PRO A 122 4.38 -18.44 -21.03
N ILE A 123 4.00 -17.46 -20.20
CA ILE A 123 4.89 -16.97 -19.13
C ILE A 123 5.45 -18.12 -18.31
N ALA A 124 4.63 -19.13 -18.02
CA ALA A 124 5.04 -20.39 -17.39
C ALA A 124 6.23 -21.08 -18.09
N GLU A 125 6.22 -21.25 -19.41
CA GLU A 125 7.35 -21.85 -20.15
C GLU A 125 8.62 -20.99 -20.06
N ARG A 126 8.48 -19.67 -20.10
CA ARG A 126 9.63 -18.75 -19.98
C ARG A 126 10.23 -18.81 -18.59
N ILE A 127 9.40 -18.88 -17.55
CA ILE A 127 9.85 -19.05 -16.18
C ILE A 127 10.46 -20.45 -15.99
N ALA A 128 9.88 -21.50 -16.56
CA ALA A 128 10.44 -22.85 -16.52
C ALA A 128 11.85 -22.90 -17.16
N ALA A 129 12.05 -22.25 -18.30
CA ALA A 129 13.36 -22.11 -18.92
C ALA A 129 14.35 -21.31 -18.05
N LEU A 130 13.89 -20.26 -17.37
CA LEU A 130 14.71 -19.54 -16.41
C LEU A 130 15.10 -20.43 -15.22
N ILE A 131 14.14 -21.16 -14.64
CA ILE A 131 14.39 -22.11 -13.54
C ILE A 131 15.43 -23.15 -13.96
N ALA A 132 15.30 -23.73 -15.16
CA ALA A 132 16.26 -24.69 -15.68
C ALA A 132 17.67 -24.12 -15.86
N SER A 133 17.81 -22.79 -15.99
CA SER A 133 19.11 -22.11 -16.05
C SER A 133 19.70 -21.74 -14.68
N THR A 134 18.93 -21.93 -13.60
CA THR A 134 19.38 -21.58 -12.25
C THR A 134 20.28 -22.64 -11.64
N VAL A 135 21.15 -22.20 -10.74
CA VAL A 135 21.92 -23.08 -9.85
C VAL A 135 21.42 -22.94 -8.43
N THR A 136 21.56 -24.00 -7.65
CA THR A 136 21.24 -24.01 -6.23
C THR A 136 22.37 -23.35 -5.43
N GLY A 137 22.05 -22.37 -4.58
CA GLY A 137 23.06 -21.69 -3.78
C GLY A 137 22.49 -20.74 -2.72
N GLU A 138 23.33 -19.84 -2.23
CA GLU A 138 22.98 -18.79 -1.26
C GLU A 138 23.00 -17.41 -1.91
N SER A 139 21.89 -16.66 -1.81
CA SER A 139 21.84 -15.29 -2.32
C SER A 139 22.63 -14.35 -1.43
N GLN A 140 23.57 -13.61 -2.03
CA GLN A 140 24.28 -12.53 -1.37
C GLN A 140 23.34 -11.46 -0.79
N TYR A 141 22.20 -11.21 -1.43
CA TYR A 141 21.20 -10.26 -0.92
C TYR A 141 20.63 -10.73 0.43
N LEU A 142 20.26 -12.02 0.54
CA LEU A 142 19.73 -12.58 1.78
C LEU A 142 20.81 -12.73 2.85
N THR A 143 22.03 -13.12 2.47
CA THR A 143 23.18 -13.15 3.38
C THR A 143 23.48 -11.78 3.97
N LYS A 144 23.45 -10.70 3.16
CA LYS A 144 23.62 -9.32 3.64
C LYS A 144 22.52 -8.88 4.62
N LYS A 145 21.30 -9.39 4.42
CA LYS A 145 20.16 -9.19 5.34
C LYS A 145 20.24 -10.06 6.61
N GLY A 146 21.26 -10.92 6.74
CA GLY A 146 21.41 -11.85 7.85
C GLY A 146 20.48 -13.06 7.80
N LEU A 147 19.85 -13.32 6.65
CA LEU A 147 18.93 -14.43 6.42
C LEU A 147 19.69 -15.62 5.82
N LYS A 148 19.89 -16.68 6.62
CA LYS A 148 20.50 -17.94 6.16
C LYS A 148 19.43 -18.81 5.53
N CYS A 149 19.45 -18.91 4.22
CA CYS A 149 18.49 -19.70 3.45
C CYS A 149 19.27 -20.51 2.41
N PRO A 150 19.74 -21.73 2.75
CA PRO A 150 20.43 -22.56 1.77
C PRO A 150 19.44 -23.01 0.67
N ASN A 151 19.98 -23.44 -0.46
CA ASN A 151 19.23 -24.04 -1.56
C ASN A 151 18.26 -23.12 -2.32
N GLN A 152 18.64 -21.85 -2.51
CA GLN A 152 17.88 -20.92 -3.33
C GLN A 152 18.21 -21.07 -4.81
N ARG A 153 17.29 -20.64 -5.68
CA ARG A 153 17.50 -20.59 -7.13
C ARG A 153 18.22 -19.31 -7.51
N LEU A 154 19.45 -19.43 -8.01
CA LEU A 154 20.28 -18.31 -8.44
C LEU A 154 20.49 -18.34 -9.95
N LEU A 155 20.36 -17.18 -10.59
CA LEU A 155 20.78 -16.99 -11.98
C LEU A 155 22.31 -16.94 -12.07
N LYS A 156 22.85 -17.02 -13.29
CA LYS A 156 24.31 -17.03 -13.55
C LYS A 156 25.06 -15.83 -12.96
N ASP A 157 24.40 -14.69 -12.82
CA ASP A 157 24.94 -13.45 -12.23
C ASP A 157 24.82 -13.40 -10.70
N GLY A 158 24.35 -14.48 -10.06
CA GLY A 158 24.10 -14.56 -8.62
C GLY A 158 22.78 -13.93 -8.17
N SER A 159 21.94 -13.46 -9.09
CA SER A 159 20.62 -12.92 -8.76
C SER A 159 19.67 -14.02 -8.28
N LEU A 160 18.92 -13.74 -7.22
CA LEU A 160 17.89 -14.63 -6.69
C LEU A 160 16.65 -14.61 -7.59
N LEU A 161 16.18 -15.80 -8.00
CA LEU A 161 14.94 -15.97 -8.75
C LEU A 161 13.81 -16.46 -7.85
N LEU A 162 12.79 -15.63 -7.67
CA LEU A 162 11.57 -15.94 -6.93
C LEU A 162 10.42 -16.19 -7.91
N VAL A 163 9.89 -17.41 -7.92
CA VAL A 163 8.75 -17.75 -8.78
C VAL A 163 7.47 -17.19 -8.16
N THR A 164 6.66 -16.51 -8.96
CA THR A 164 5.34 -16.05 -8.54
C THR A 164 4.26 -16.97 -9.11
N GLN A 165 3.23 -17.21 -8.30
CA GLN A 165 2.14 -18.13 -8.64
C GLN A 165 0.80 -17.67 -8.07
N THR A 166 -0.28 -18.28 -8.54
CA THR A 166 -1.61 -18.26 -7.94
C THR A 166 -1.76 -19.33 -6.84
N LEU A 167 -2.92 -19.32 -6.15
CA LEU A 167 -3.25 -20.26 -5.07
C LEU A 167 -3.22 -21.74 -5.48
N ASP A 168 -3.62 -22.03 -6.72
CA ASP A 168 -3.60 -23.37 -7.31
C ASP A 168 -2.19 -23.84 -7.73
N GLY A 169 -1.17 -22.99 -7.56
CA GLY A 169 0.21 -23.29 -7.97
C GLY A 169 0.53 -22.96 -9.42
N THR A 170 -0.40 -22.39 -10.20
CA THR A 170 -0.14 -21.97 -11.58
C THR A 170 0.92 -20.85 -11.60
N ILE A 171 2.00 -21.07 -12.36
CA ILE A 171 3.10 -20.11 -12.48
C ILE A 171 2.64 -18.89 -13.30
N THR A 172 2.70 -17.72 -12.68
CA THR A 172 2.29 -16.43 -13.29
C THR A 172 3.46 -15.52 -13.64
N GLY A 173 4.67 -15.86 -13.19
CA GLY A 173 5.87 -15.07 -13.46
C GLY A 173 6.99 -15.32 -12.47
N ALA A 174 7.88 -14.34 -12.36
CA ALA A 174 8.95 -14.36 -11.38
C ALA A 174 9.43 -12.94 -11.04
N GLN A 175 9.98 -12.79 -9.84
CA GLN A 175 10.74 -11.63 -9.39
C GLN A 175 12.23 -12.00 -9.31
N ILE A 176 13.09 -11.14 -9.85
CA ILE A 176 14.54 -11.25 -9.73
C ILE A 176 15.01 -10.25 -8.68
N ILE A 177 15.83 -10.69 -7.75
CA ILE A 177 16.51 -9.83 -6.77
C ILE A 177 18.02 -9.94 -7.00
N LYS A 178 18.64 -8.84 -7.45
CA LYS A 178 20.08 -8.79 -7.70
C LYS A 178 20.89 -8.83 -6.39
N PRO A 179 22.19 -9.15 -6.43
CA PRO A 179 23.07 -9.12 -5.24
C PRO A 179 23.17 -7.75 -4.53
N ASN A 180 22.83 -6.66 -5.21
CA ASN A 180 22.74 -5.30 -4.66
C ASN A 180 21.38 -4.97 -4.04
N GLY A 181 20.40 -5.88 -4.12
CA GLY A 181 19.04 -5.68 -3.62
C GLY A 181 18.05 -5.06 -4.61
N GLU A 182 18.47 -4.72 -5.84
CA GLU A 182 17.56 -4.25 -6.88
C GLU A 182 16.57 -5.37 -7.24
N LYS A 183 15.27 -5.08 -7.12
CA LYS A 183 14.18 -6.02 -7.38
C LYS A 183 13.51 -5.68 -8.71
N ARG A 184 13.27 -6.68 -9.56
CA ARG A 184 12.59 -6.50 -10.85
C ARG A 184 11.70 -7.69 -11.18
N LEU A 185 10.48 -7.41 -11.67
CA LEU A 185 9.63 -8.45 -12.24
C LEU A 185 10.10 -8.85 -13.64
N VAL A 186 10.11 -10.16 -13.91
CA VAL A 186 10.37 -10.69 -15.24
C VAL A 186 9.29 -10.19 -16.19
N SER A 187 9.68 -9.68 -17.35
CA SER A 187 8.75 -9.12 -18.34
C SER A 187 7.65 -10.12 -18.69
N GLY A 188 6.38 -9.70 -18.56
CA GLY A 188 5.21 -10.55 -18.77
C GLY A 188 4.68 -11.24 -17.51
N THR A 189 5.30 -11.03 -16.34
CA THR A 189 4.74 -11.47 -15.05
C THR A 189 3.39 -10.81 -14.79
N GLN A 190 2.38 -11.60 -14.46
CA GLN A 190 1.11 -11.10 -13.95
C GLN A 190 1.29 -10.79 -12.46
N LYS A 191 1.33 -9.50 -12.08
CA LYS A 191 1.53 -9.10 -10.68
C LYS A 191 0.26 -9.31 -9.84
N LYS A 192 -0.88 -8.79 -10.32
CA LYS A 192 -2.14 -8.77 -9.58
C LYS A 192 -2.59 -10.19 -9.23
N GLY A 193 -2.76 -10.45 -7.93
CA GLY A 193 -3.17 -11.75 -7.39
C GLY A 193 -2.09 -12.83 -7.37
N SER A 194 -0.86 -12.50 -7.77
CA SER A 194 0.27 -13.43 -7.71
C SER A 194 1.14 -13.15 -6.49
N PHE A 195 1.76 -14.21 -5.96
CA PHE A 195 2.60 -14.13 -4.76
C PHE A 195 3.72 -15.16 -4.82
N THR A 196 4.71 -15.03 -3.94
CA THR A 196 5.74 -16.06 -3.71
C THR A 196 5.48 -16.75 -2.37
N PRO A 197 5.05 -18.02 -2.36
CA PRO A 197 4.87 -18.76 -1.12
C PRO A 197 6.23 -19.20 -0.55
N LEU A 198 6.35 -19.18 0.79
CA LEU A 198 7.58 -19.64 1.46
C LEU A 198 7.59 -21.15 1.74
N SER A 199 6.43 -21.79 1.66
CA SER A 199 6.23 -23.22 1.78
C SER A 199 5.09 -23.64 0.87
N GLN A 200 5.04 -24.92 0.52
CA GLN A 200 3.87 -25.46 -0.16
C GLN A 200 2.62 -25.24 0.71
N ILE A 201 1.51 -24.84 0.08
CA ILE A 201 0.22 -24.72 0.74
C ILE A 201 -0.40 -26.12 0.73
N THR A 202 -0.53 -26.74 1.90
CA THR A 202 -1.05 -28.10 2.06
C THR A 202 -2.12 -28.14 3.13
N GLY A 203 -3.19 -28.91 2.91
CA GLY A 203 -4.29 -29.03 3.86
C GLY A 203 -5.07 -27.71 4.04
N THR A 204 -5.60 -27.50 5.24
CA THR A 204 -6.28 -26.28 5.67
C THR A 204 -5.40 -25.57 6.71
N PRO A 205 -4.65 -24.53 6.32
CA PRO A 205 -3.79 -23.82 7.26
C PRO A 205 -4.61 -22.97 8.23
N ASP A 206 -4.36 -23.11 9.54
CA ASP A 206 -5.03 -22.31 10.58
C ASP A 206 -4.75 -20.80 10.48
N THR A 207 -3.65 -20.43 9.83
CA THR A 207 -3.22 -19.03 9.70
C THR A 207 -2.44 -18.79 8.42
N PHE A 208 -2.85 -17.75 7.69
CA PHE A 208 -2.10 -17.16 6.59
C PHE A 208 -1.46 -15.85 7.06
N ILE A 209 -0.22 -15.61 6.62
CA ILE A 209 0.49 -14.36 6.87
C ILE A 209 0.95 -13.80 5.55
N ILE A 210 0.53 -12.58 5.22
CA ILE A 210 0.83 -11.92 3.95
C ILE A 210 1.75 -10.74 4.22
N THR A 211 2.88 -10.69 3.52
CA THR A 211 3.85 -9.59 3.59
C THR A 211 4.01 -8.92 2.24
N GLU A 212 4.55 -7.70 2.20
CA GLU A 212 4.90 -7.04 0.93
C GLU A 212 6.10 -7.73 0.26
N GLY A 213 7.24 -7.77 0.98
CA GLY A 213 8.51 -8.28 0.47
C GLY A 213 8.88 -9.70 0.91
N TYR A 214 9.75 -10.34 0.13
CA TYR A 214 10.23 -11.71 0.41
C TYR A 214 11.18 -11.80 1.64
N ALA A 215 12.03 -10.80 1.88
CA ALA A 215 12.89 -10.80 3.08
C ALA A 215 12.06 -10.63 4.36
N THR A 216 11.07 -9.74 4.34
CA THR A 216 10.04 -9.60 5.37
C THR A 216 9.33 -10.93 5.61
N ALA A 217 8.90 -11.63 4.54
CA ALA A 217 8.29 -12.96 4.65
C ALA A 217 9.19 -13.98 5.36
N LEU A 218 10.47 -14.05 4.98
CA LEU A 218 11.45 -14.98 5.59
C LEU A 218 11.66 -14.68 7.07
N THR A 219 11.58 -13.41 7.44
CA THR A 219 11.60 -12.98 8.84
C THR A 219 10.36 -13.47 9.56
N VAL A 220 9.18 -13.12 9.05
CA VAL A 220 7.88 -13.39 9.65
C VAL A 220 7.63 -14.88 9.83
N ARG A 221 8.14 -15.73 8.93
CA ARG A 221 8.13 -17.20 9.09
C ARG A 221 8.79 -17.69 10.37
N GLN A 222 9.76 -16.93 10.90
CA GLN A 222 10.45 -17.24 12.16
C GLN A 222 9.72 -16.62 13.38
N LEU A 223 8.82 -15.66 13.17
CA LEU A 223 8.12 -14.93 14.24
C LEU A 223 6.78 -15.59 14.61
N HIS A 224 6.02 -16.07 13.63
CA HIS A 224 4.68 -16.61 13.85
C HIS A 224 4.42 -17.85 13.00
N LYS A 225 3.73 -18.85 13.56
CA LYS A 225 3.35 -20.06 12.84
C LYS A 225 2.26 -19.75 11.82
N GLY A 226 2.40 -20.24 10.60
CA GLY A 226 1.42 -20.05 9.54
C GLY A 226 2.03 -20.21 8.15
N VAL A 227 1.16 -20.22 7.14
CA VAL A 227 1.57 -20.17 5.73
C VAL A 227 1.90 -18.72 5.38
N VAL A 228 3.15 -18.46 5.00
CA VAL A 228 3.63 -17.10 4.69
C VAL A 228 3.69 -16.89 3.18
N LEU A 229 3.05 -15.81 2.70
CA LEU A 229 2.97 -15.42 1.30
C LEU A 229 3.57 -14.01 1.13
N ALA A 230 4.55 -13.87 0.23
CA ALA A 230 5.06 -12.56 -0.17
C ALA A 230 4.28 -12.02 -1.38
N ALA A 231 3.56 -10.91 -1.19
CA ALA A 231 2.66 -10.30 -2.16
C ALA A 231 3.36 -9.41 -3.20
N ILE A 232 4.70 -9.37 -3.24
CA ILE A 232 5.54 -8.58 -4.15
C ILE A 232 5.67 -7.12 -3.69
N ASP A 233 4.55 -6.43 -3.48
CA ASP A 233 4.48 -5.03 -3.03
C ASP A 233 3.13 -4.71 -2.34
N GLU A 234 3.03 -3.51 -1.75
CA GLU A 234 1.87 -3.04 -1.00
C GLU A 234 0.59 -2.98 -1.83
N SER A 235 0.72 -2.68 -3.13
CA SER A 235 -0.42 -2.52 -4.04
C SER A 235 -1.14 -3.84 -4.35
N ASN A 236 -0.54 -4.98 -4.00
CA ASN A 236 -1.07 -6.31 -4.26
C ASN A 236 -1.56 -7.04 -3.00
N LEU A 237 -1.37 -6.45 -1.80
CA LEU A 237 -1.80 -7.04 -0.52
C LEU A 237 -3.29 -7.40 -0.52
N LEU A 238 -4.15 -6.44 -0.86
CA LEU A 238 -5.61 -6.63 -0.87
C LEU A 238 -6.03 -7.77 -1.80
N THR A 239 -5.52 -7.77 -3.04
CA THR A 239 -5.91 -8.81 -4.00
C THR A 239 -5.47 -10.20 -3.56
N VAL A 240 -4.26 -10.35 -3.02
CA VAL A 240 -3.80 -11.64 -2.50
C VAL A 240 -4.62 -12.07 -1.27
N ALA A 241 -4.93 -11.14 -0.37
CA ALA A 241 -5.72 -11.41 0.82
C ALA A 241 -7.17 -11.82 0.49
N GLU A 242 -7.82 -11.17 -0.48
CA GLU A 242 -9.17 -11.51 -0.95
C GLU A 242 -9.22 -12.92 -1.56
N LEU A 243 -8.20 -13.29 -2.34
CA LEU A 243 -8.06 -14.64 -2.90
C LEU A 243 -7.95 -15.68 -1.79
N VAL A 244 -7.10 -15.44 -0.78
CA VAL A 244 -6.96 -16.32 0.39
C VAL A 244 -8.28 -16.42 1.14
N ARG A 245 -8.94 -15.28 1.44
CA ARG A 245 -10.22 -15.26 2.16
C ARG A 245 -11.33 -15.99 1.41
N THR A 246 -11.35 -15.91 0.09
CA THR A 246 -12.34 -16.61 -0.74
C THR A 246 -12.15 -18.13 -0.66
N GLN A 247 -10.90 -18.61 -0.71
CA GLN A 247 -10.57 -20.03 -0.64
C GLN A 247 -10.67 -20.59 0.79
N TRP A 248 -10.37 -19.77 1.80
CA TRP A 248 -10.40 -20.11 3.23
C TRP A 248 -11.20 -19.06 4.03
N PRO A 249 -12.54 -19.13 4.02
CA PRO A 249 -13.41 -18.09 4.58
C PRO A 249 -13.24 -17.84 6.08
N SER A 250 -12.91 -18.87 6.86
CA SER A 250 -12.83 -18.81 8.32
C SER A 250 -11.42 -18.62 8.89
N GLU A 251 -10.38 -18.75 8.07
CA GLU A 251 -9.01 -18.81 8.60
C GLU A 251 -8.47 -17.46 9.03
N LYS A 252 -7.53 -17.47 9.99
CA LYS A 252 -6.89 -16.22 10.44
C LYS A 252 -5.97 -15.72 9.33
N ILE A 253 -6.14 -14.46 8.92
CA ILE A 253 -5.26 -13.81 7.94
C ILE A 253 -4.59 -12.61 8.63
N ILE A 254 -3.26 -12.61 8.65
CA ILE A 254 -2.43 -11.54 9.22
C ILE A 254 -1.73 -10.81 8.08
N ILE A 255 -1.87 -9.49 8.00
CA ILE A 255 -1.11 -8.62 7.11
C ILE A 255 0.07 -8.05 7.90
N ALA A 256 1.27 -8.57 7.63
CA ALA A 256 2.51 -8.11 8.25
C ALA A 256 3.21 -7.14 7.30
N ALA A 257 2.95 -5.86 7.50
CA ALA A 257 3.32 -4.79 6.58
C ALA A 257 4.56 -4.01 7.02
N ASP A 258 5.08 -3.20 6.10
CA ASP A 258 6.19 -2.30 6.37
C ASP A 258 5.68 -1.07 7.15
N ASN A 259 6.48 -0.60 8.11
CA ASN A 259 6.20 0.65 8.80
C ASN A 259 6.89 1.79 8.06
N ASP A 260 6.18 2.44 7.13
CA ASP A 260 6.64 3.64 6.40
C ASP A 260 6.50 4.90 7.28
N TRP A 261 7.07 4.85 8.48
CA TRP A 261 7.08 5.95 9.41
C TRP A 261 7.79 7.18 8.82
N HIS A 262 7.24 8.35 9.10
CA HIS A 262 7.75 9.66 8.71
C HIS A 262 7.38 10.67 9.80
N GLU A 263 8.10 11.78 9.87
CA GLU A 263 7.80 12.86 10.81
C GLU A 263 6.50 13.58 10.43
N HIS A 264 5.82 14.13 11.44
CA HIS A 264 4.60 14.90 11.18
C HIS A 264 4.90 16.12 10.30
N GLY A 265 4.16 16.26 9.20
CA GLY A 265 4.35 17.35 8.25
C GLY A 265 5.46 17.13 7.22
N GLU A 266 6.17 15.99 7.28
CA GLU A 266 7.21 15.66 6.29
C GLU A 266 6.61 15.53 4.88
N ARG A 267 7.27 16.12 3.88
CA ARG A 267 6.82 16.15 2.49
C ARG A 267 7.70 15.30 1.58
N ASP A 268 7.10 14.72 0.55
CA ASP A 268 7.81 14.03 -0.51
C ASP A 268 8.48 15.02 -1.48
N LYS A 269 9.23 14.49 -2.45
CA LYS A 269 9.91 15.27 -3.50
C LYS A 269 8.96 16.12 -4.36
N ASN A 270 7.65 15.87 -4.31
CA ASN A 270 6.62 16.58 -5.05
C ASN A 270 5.82 17.53 -4.12
N GLY A 271 6.28 17.75 -2.89
CA GLY A 271 5.63 18.62 -1.92
C GLY A 271 4.38 18.03 -1.25
N ARG A 272 4.04 16.75 -1.47
CA ARG A 272 2.88 16.11 -0.84
C ARG A 272 3.25 15.58 0.54
N LEU A 273 2.32 15.62 1.50
CA LEU A 273 2.54 15.01 2.81
C LEU A 273 2.84 13.52 2.63
N LYS A 274 3.92 13.06 3.26
CA LYS A 274 4.23 11.63 3.34
C LYS A 274 3.10 10.93 4.09
N LYS A 275 2.91 9.66 3.75
CA LYS A 275 1.92 8.78 4.36
C LYS A 275 2.60 7.46 4.65
N ASN A 276 2.13 6.77 5.68
CA ASN A 276 2.58 5.43 5.98
C ASN A 276 1.84 4.47 5.06
N VAL A 277 2.35 4.31 3.83
CA VAL A 277 1.64 3.59 2.76
C VAL A 277 1.47 2.12 3.13
N GLY A 278 2.51 1.47 3.68
CA GLY A 278 2.42 0.11 4.21
C GLY A 278 1.31 -0.06 5.25
N LYS A 279 1.26 0.80 6.29
CA LYS A 279 0.19 0.78 7.29
C LYS A 279 -1.20 0.97 6.68
N ILE A 280 -1.37 1.97 5.82
CA ILE A 280 -2.68 2.27 5.20
C ILE A 280 -3.15 1.11 4.33
N ALA A 281 -2.25 0.54 3.51
CA ALA A 281 -2.57 -0.61 2.66
C ALA A 281 -2.95 -1.84 3.49
N ALA A 282 -2.22 -2.10 4.58
CA ALA A 282 -2.48 -3.20 5.48
C ALA A 282 -3.81 -3.07 6.21
N GLU A 283 -4.09 -1.90 6.78
CA GLU A 283 -5.35 -1.61 7.48
C GLU A 283 -6.55 -1.71 6.53
N ASN A 284 -6.48 -1.10 5.35
CA ASN A 284 -7.54 -1.22 4.35
C ASN A 284 -7.76 -2.68 3.92
N THR A 285 -6.68 -3.44 3.77
CA THR A 285 -6.75 -4.87 3.43
C THR A 285 -7.42 -5.66 4.55
N ALA A 286 -6.98 -5.47 5.80
CA ALA A 286 -7.53 -6.16 6.95
C ALA A 286 -9.01 -5.83 7.16
N ILE A 287 -9.42 -4.58 6.98
CA ILE A 287 -10.85 -4.18 7.03
C ILE A 287 -11.66 -4.96 5.99
N ALA A 288 -11.18 -5.02 4.75
CA ALA A 288 -11.91 -5.66 3.65
C ALA A 288 -12.10 -7.18 3.83
N ILE A 289 -11.16 -7.84 4.52
CA ILE A 289 -11.14 -9.31 4.66
C ILE A 289 -11.35 -9.79 6.10
N ASN A 290 -11.75 -8.92 7.02
CA ASN A 290 -11.81 -9.19 8.47
C ASN A 290 -10.51 -9.84 8.99
N GLY A 291 -9.39 -9.22 8.67
CA GLY A 291 -8.04 -9.68 8.97
C GLY A 291 -7.39 -8.97 10.16
N TRP A 292 -6.16 -9.36 10.42
CA TRP A 292 -5.30 -8.78 11.46
C TRP A 292 -4.15 -8.01 10.79
N VAL A 293 -3.62 -7.01 11.47
CA VAL A 293 -2.46 -6.23 11.05
C VAL A 293 -1.38 -6.33 12.12
N THR A 294 -0.11 -6.31 11.69
CA THR A 294 1.02 -6.09 12.58
C THR A 294 2.13 -5.36 11.83
N LEU A 295 2.79 -4.42 12.53
CA LEU A 295 3.81 -3.52 12.00
C LEU A 295 4.98 -3.46 13.00
N PRO A 296 6.23 -3.30 12.53
CA PRO A 296 7.35 -3.06 13.43
C PRO A 296 7.12 -1.80 14.28
N PRO A 297 7.21 -1.87 15.62
CA PRO A 297 6.93 -0.74 16.50
C PRO A 297 8.12 0.22 16.55
N THR A 298 8.35 0.96 15.47
CA THR A 298 9.50 1.86 15.30
C THR A 298 9.06 3.29 15.01
N ALA A 299 9.82 4.26 15.55
CA ALA A 299 9.72 5.68 15.19
C ALA A 299 10.62 6.04 14.00
N LEU A 300 10.85 5.08 13.10
CA LEU A 300 11.66 5.18 11.89
C LEU A 300 11.09 4.20 10.87
N LYS A 301 11.32 4.47 9.58
CA LYS A 301 10.95 3.53 8.52
C LYS A 301 11.65 2.19 8.74
N ALA A 302 10.88 1.11 8.84
CA ALA A 302 11.39 -0.24 9.03
C ALA A 302 10.40 -1.29 8.53
N ASP A 303 10.91 -2.36 7.94
CA ASP A 303 10.18 -3.62 7.78
C ASP A 303 10.50 -4.58 8.96
N TRP A 304 9.85 -5.75 9.00
CA TRP A 304 10.11 -6.76 10.04
C TRP A 304 11.54 -7.32 9.98
N ASP A 305 12.18 -7.31 8.81
CA ASP A 305 13.55 -7.77 8.63
C ASP A 305 14.56 -6.79 9.25
N ASP A 306 14.37 -5.50 9.03
CA ASP A 306 15.14 -4.41 9.63
C ASP A 306 14.96 -4.42 11.17
N TYR A 307 13.74 -4.65 11.66
CA TYR A 307 13.48 -4.81 13.10
C TYR A 307 14.23 -6.01 13.69
N ARG A 308 14.18 -7.17 13.04
CA ARG A 308 14.93 -8.36 13.46
C ARG A 308 16.44 -8.10 13.46
N GLN A 309 16.97 -7.46 12.42
CA GLN A 309 18.41 -7.16 12.35
C GLN A 309 18.86 -6.25 13.50
N LYS A 310 18.01 -5.31 13.92
CA LYS A 310 18.33 -4.37 15.00
C LYS A 310 18.16 -4.95 16.40
N TYR A 311 17.08 -5.69 16.65
CA TYR A 311 16.68 -6.11 18.00
C TYR A 311 16.80 -7.62 18.25
N GLY A 312 17.12 -8.41 17.22
CA GLY A 312 17.19 -9.86 17.30
C GLY A 312 15.85 -10.56 17.13
N ILE A 313 15.89 -11.88 17.00
CA ILE A 313 14.72 -12.69 16.63
C ILE A 313 13.68 -12.80 17.75
N GLU A 314 14.12 -12.94 19.00
CA GLU A 314 13.20 -13.09 20.15
C GLU A 314 12.40 -11.82 20.41
N SER A 315 13.06 -10.65 20.39
CA SER A 315 12.37 -9.35 20.52
C SER A 315 11.44 -9.10 19.34
N ALA A 316 11.84 -9.44 18.11
CA ALA A 316 10.97 -9.36 16.95
C ALA A 316 9.73 -10.24 17.09
N LYS A 317 9.87 -11.45 17.66
CA LYS A 317 8.77 -12.38 17.89
C LYS A 317 7.79 -11.86 18.93
N GLN A 318 8.28 -11.31 20.04
CA GLN A 318 7.43 -10.67 21.05
C GLN A 318 6.69 -9.46 20.47
N ALA A 319 7.42 -8.57 19.78
CA ALA A 319 6.85 -7.39 19.13
C ALA A 319 5.78 -7.75 18.09
N PHE A 320 6.01 -8.79 17.29
CA PHE A 320 5.06 -9.25 16.28
C PHE A 320 3.73 -9.67 16.91
N ASN A 321 3.78 -10.49 17.95
CA ASN A 321 2.58 -11.00 18.63
C ASN A 321 1.84 -9.90 19.39
N ASN A 322 2.57 -9.03 20.10
CA ASN A 322 1.97 -7.91 20.85
C ASN A 322 1.39 -6.84 19.93
N GLY A 323 1.94 -6.69 18.72
CA GLY A 323 1.50 -5.73 17.72
C GLY A 323 0.35 -6.20 16.84
N LEU A 324 -0.25 -7.37 17.10
CA LEU A 324 -1.41 -7.85 16.35
C LEU A 324 -2.69 -7.14 16.77
N TYR A 325 -3.40 -6.56 15.80
CA TYR A 325 -4.71 -5.94 16.01
C TYR A 325 -5.64 -6.13 14.80
N GLN A 326 -6.96 -6.04 15.00
CA GLN A 326 -7.93 -6.03 13.90
C GLN A 326 -8.23 -4.58 13.49
N ALA A 327 -8.03 -4.26 12.21
CA ALA A 327 -8.40 -2.96 11.68
C ALA A 327 -9.89 -2.95 11.35
N GLY A 328 -10.64 -1.95 11.81
CA GLY A 328 -12.06 -1.82 11.48
C GLY A 328 -13.04 -2.52 12.42
N GLU A 329 -12.55 -3.17 13.49
CA GLU A 329 -13.27 -2.97 14.74
C GLU A 329 -13.33 -1.45 14.91
N LYS A 330 -14.51 -0.88 14.64
CA LYS A 330 -14.96 0.19 15.52
C LYS A 330 -14.70 -0.42 16.88
N THR A 331 -13.62 0.02 17.52
CA THR A 331 -13.67 0.15 18.95
C THR A 331 -15.07 0.72 19.15
N ARG A 332 -15.95 -0.06 19.76
CA ARG A 332 -16.93 0.55 20.64
C ARG A 332 -16.09 1.24 21.72
N MET A 333 -15.43 2.33 21.33
CA MET A 333 -15.48 3.62 21.99
C MET A 333 -16.91 4.14 21.77
N GLU A 334 -17.92 3.32 22.05
CA GLU A 334 -18.97 3.82 22.90
C GLU A 334 -18.27 4.02 24.23
N THR A 335 -18.08 5.29 24.51
CA THR A 335 -17.65 5.90 25.73
C THR A 335 -18.37 5.28 26.94
N GLU A 336 -17.93 4.11 27.38
CA GLU A 336 -18.04 3.67 28.76
C GLU A 336 -16.65 3.27 29.24
N ALA A 337 -15.69 4.18 29.05
CA ALA A 337 -14.78 4.39 30.18
C ALA A 337 -15.68 4.68 31.37
N VAL A 338 -15.75 3.77 32.34
CA VAL A 338 -16.17 4.12 33.69
C VAL A 338 -15.12 5.11 34.16
N VAL A 339 -15.30 6.38 33.80
CA VAL A 339 -14.57 7.49 34.38
C VAL A 339 -15.01 7.48 35.83
N LEU A 340 -14.17 6.93 36.69
CA LEU A 340 -14.29 7.13 38.13
C LEU A 340 -14.03 8.63 38.34
N GLN A 341 -15.10 9.42 38.28
CA GLN A 341 -15.04 10.86 38.58
C GLN A 341 -14.56 11.05 40.01
N GLU A 342 -13.82 12.15 40.21
CA GLU A 342 -13.32 12.66 41.49
C GLU A 342 -14.35 12.46 42.61
N ALA A 343 -14.16 11.39 43.39
CA ALA A 343 -14.90 11.22 44.63
C ALA A 343 -14.40 12.29 45.60
N LYS A 344 -15.28 13.23 45.98
CA LYS A 344 -15.00 14.24 47.01
C LYS A 344 -14.31 13.59 48.22
N PRO A 345 -13.25 14.22 48.78
CA PRO A 345 -12.43 13.62 49.81
C PRO A 345 -13.27 13.42 51.07
N LYS A 346 -13.64 12.17 51.36
CA LYS A 346 -14.00 11.76 52.73
C LYS A 346 -12.70 11.40 53.42
N LYS A 347 -12.42 12.10 54.52
CA LYS A 347 -11.27 11.89 55.42
C LYS A 347 -10.91 10.40 55.50
N ALA A 348 -9.65 10.10 55.20
CA ALA A 348 -9.06 8.78 55.36
C ALA A 348 -9.35 8.27 56.78
N SER A 349 -10.09 7.17 56.85
CA SER A 349 -10.16 6.32 58.03
C SER A 349 -8.88 5.49 58.05
N ASN A 350 -8.20 5.44 59.20
CA ASN A 350 -6.88 4.82 59.44
C ASN A 350 -6.88 3.28 59.32
N ASN A 351 -7.51 2.68 58.30
CA ASN A 351 -7.49 1.24 58.14
C ASN A 351 -7.52 0.81 56.66
N LEU A 352 -6.41 1.06 55.96
CA LEU A 352 -6.23 0.69 54.54
C LEU A 352 -6.41 -0.83 54.32
N ALA A 353 -6.05 -1.63 55.31
CA ALA A 353 -6.18 -3.10 55.31
C ALA A 353 -7.65 -3.58 55.29
N GLN A 354 -8.60 -2.76 55.73
CA GLN A 354 -10.03 -3.10 55.76
C GLN A 354 -10.83 -2.51 54.59
N MET A 355 -10.17 -1.82 53.66
CA MET A 355 -10.83 -1.22 52.51
C MET A 355 -11.31 -2.28 51.52
N ALA A 356 -12.45 -2.04 50.89
CA ALA A 356 -12.89 -2.84 49.74
C ALA A 356 -11.97 -2.59 48.53
N ALA A 357 -11.88 -3.55 47.61
CA ALA A 357 -11.05 -3.43 46.40
C ALA A 357 -11.37 -2.17 45.58
N SER A 358 -12.65 -1.78 45.50
CA SER A 358 -13.11 -0.56 44.84
C SER A 358 -12.59 0.73 45.51
N GLN A 359 -12.44 0.73 46.83
CA GLN A 359 -11.92 1.88 47.58
C GLN A 359 -10.40 1.99 47.43
N ARG A 360 -9.67 0.87 47.39
CA ARG A 360 -8.24 0.86 47.05
C ARG A 360 -8.01 1.33 45.60
N GLY A 361 -8.88 0.95 44.68
CA GLY A 361 -8.86 1.44 43.30
C GLY A 361 -8.96 2.97 43.21
N ALA A 362 -9.78 3.60 44.05
CA ALA A 362 -9.90 5.07 44.09
C ALA A 362 -8.59 5.78 44.50
N LEU A 363 -7.77 5.17 45.36
CA LEU A 363 -6.47 5.73 45.75
C LEU A 363 -5.46 5.69 44.59
N LEU A 364 -5.53 4.67 43.72
CA LEU A 364 -4.74 4.64 42.48
C LEU A 364 -5.21 5.72 41.50
N VAL A 365 -6.53 5.94 41.39
CA VAL A 365 -7.09 7.02 40.56
C VAL A 365 -6.60 8.39 41.05
N GLU A 366 -6.53 8.64 42.36
CA GLU A 366 -5.98 9.89 42.89
C GLU A 366 -4.52 10.12 42.49
N ARG A 367 -3.69 9.06 42.48
CA ARG A 367 -2.28 9.15 42.12
C ARG A 367 -2.04 9.33 40.60
N TYR A 368 -2.86 8.69 39.76
CA TYR A 368 -2.71 8.71 38.30
C TYR A 368 -3.63 9.70 37.58
N GLY A 369 -4.57 10.34 38.31
CA GLY A 369 -5.56 11.25 37.76
C GLY A 369 -6.64 10.51 36.97
N LYS A 370 -6.71 10.75 35.66
CA LYS A 370 -7.70 10.07 34.80
C LYS A 370 -7.19 8.68 34.44
N VAL A 371 -7.88 7.66 34.92
CA VAL A 371 -7.58 6.24 34.67
C VAL A 371 -8.74 5.60 33.90
N ALA A 372 -8.42 4.70 32.97
CA ALA A 372 -9.36 3.86 32.26
C ALA A 372 -8.88 2.40 32.30
N VAL A 373 -9.81 1.46 32.33
CA VAL A 373 -9.49 0.02 32.30
C VAL A 373 -10.17 -0.58 31.07
N ASN A 374 -9.41 -1.33 30.27
CA ASN A 374 -10.01 -2.12 29.20
C ASN A 374 -10.67 -3.37 29.84
N PRO A 375 -11.99 -3.55 29.74
CA PRO A 375 -12.70 -4.65 30.39
C PRO A 375 -12.40 -6.03 29.79
N GLU A 376 -11.86 -6.09 28.57
CA GLU A 376 -11.54 -7.35 27.88
C GLU A 376 -10.09 -7.78 28.10
N SER A 377 -9.16 -6.82 28.09
CA SER A 377 -7.73 -7.11 28.26
C SER A 377 -7.21 -6.87 29.67
N GLU A 378 -8.08 -6.42 30.59
CA GLU A 378 -7.78 -5.97 31.96
C GLU A 378 -6.69 -4.88 32.04
N THR A 379 -6.28 -4.33 30.90
CA THR A 379 -5.17 -3.39 30.81
C THR A 379 -5.60 -2.03 31.32
N VAL A 380 -4.80 -1.49 32.23
CA VAL A 380 -5.04 -0.16 32.81
C VAL A 380 -4.33 0.89 31.98
N TYR A 381 -4.98 2.03 31.79
CA TYR A 381 -4.46 3.20 31.09
C TYR A 381 -4.57 4.43 31.99
N HIS A 382 -3.58 5.31 31.95
CA HIS A 382 -3.68 6.63 32.57
C HIS A 382 -3.47 7.73 31.53
N TYR A 383 -4.17 8.85 31.70
CA TYR A 383 -4.05 10.00 30.80
C TYR A 383 -3.05 11.00 31.36
N ASN A 384 -1.98 11.26 30.61
CA ASN A 384 -0.89 12.14 31.03
C ASN A 384 -1.08 13.62 30.66
N GLY A 385 -2.27 14.00 30.17
CA GLY A 385 -2.57 15.35 29.69
C GLY A 385 -2.60 15.49 28.17
N ALA A 386 -1.98 14.57 27.44
CA ALA A 386 -1.96 14.57 25.97
C ALA A 386 -2.42 13.23 25.35
N ILE A 387 -2.03 12.10 25.94
CA ILE A 387 -2.34 10.76 25.44
C ILE A 387 -2.67 9.80 26.59
N TRP A 388 -3.35 8.70 26.25
CA TRP A 388 -3.53 7.56 27.14
C TRP A 388 -2.31 6.64 27.04
N GLN A 389 -1.71 6.31 28.17
CA GLN A 389 -0.56 5.41 28.28
C GLN A 389 -0.95 4.18 29.08
N THR A 390 -0.47 2.99 28.68
CA THR A 390 -0.68 1.76 29.44
C THR A 390 0.10 1.78 30.74
N VAL A 391 -0.52 1.31 31.81
CA VAL A 391 0.11 1.10 33.12
C VAL A 391 0.17 -0.41 33.36
N PRO A 392 1.37 -1.02 33.38
CA PRO A 392 1.52 -2.44 33.68
C PRO A 392 1.10 -2.76 35.12
N ASP A 393 0.58 -3.97 35.36
CA ASP A 393 0.20 -4.44 36.71
C ASP A 393 1.32 -4.31 37.74
N SER A 394 2.57 -4.59 37.33
CA SER A 394 3.73 -4.44 38.21
C SER A 394 3.95 -3.01 38.70
N GLU A 395 3.49 -2.01 37.95
CA GLU A 395 3.58 -0.60 38.32
C GLU A 395 2.41 -0.20 39.21
N LEU A 396 1.20 -0.72 38.95
CA LEU A 396 0.04 -0.57 39.84
C LEU A 396 0.30 -1.19 41.21
N CYS A 397 0.90 -2.38 41.27
CA CYS A 397 1.31 -3.02 42.51
C CYS A 397 2.33 -2.16 43.27
N ARG A 398 3.36 -1.64 42.59
CA ARG A 398 4.35 -0.73 43.20
C ARG A 398 3.72 0.55 43.71
N ALA A 399 2.80 1.13 42.94
CA ALA A 399 2.06 2.31 43.37
C ALA A 399 1.21 2.02 44.61
N MET A 400 0.56 0.86 44.68
CA MET A 400 -0.22 0.46 45.84
C MET A 400 0.66 0.23 47.08
N VAL A 401 1.80 -0.45 46.94
CA VAL A 401 2.77 -0.62 48.04
C VAL A 401 3.20 0.75 48.58
N ALA A 402 3.54 1.69 47.70
CA ALA A 402 3.92 3.04 48.11
C ALA A 402 2.77 3.85 48.76
N ILE A 403 1.50 3.49 48.49
CA ILE A 403 0.35 4.05 49.23
C ILE A 403 0.29 3.41 50.62
N PHE A 404 0.38 2.08 50.72
CA PHE A 404 0.38 1.37 52.01
C PHE A 404 1.49 1.85 52.95
N ASP A 405 2.71 2.04 52.42
CA ASP A 405 3.85 2.60 53.17
C ASP A 405 3.56 4.03 53.67
N GLN A 406 2.96 4.88 52.83
CA GLN A 406 2.61 6.26 53.19
C GLN A 406 1.60 6.34 54.35
N TYR A 407 0.77 5.31 54.50
CA TYR A 407 -0.22 5.20 55.58
C TYR A 407 0.23 4.24 56.70
N GLU A 408 1.52 3.89 56.76
CA GLU A 408 2.12 2.98 57.76
C GLU A 408 1.32 1.67 57.95
N THR A 409 0.73 1.17 56.87
CA THR A 409 -0.14 -0.02 56.87
C THR A 409 0.55 -1.17 56.11
N PRO A 410 0.58 -2.40 56.64
CA PRO A 410 1.15 -3.54 55.93
C PRO A 410 0.35 -3.88 54.66
N TYR A 411 1.05 -4.09 53.55
CA TYR A 411 0.50 -4.41 52.22
C TYR A 411 -0.09 -5.83 52.14
#